data_AF-X1ACE0-F1
#
_entry.id   AF-X1ACE0-F1
#
_cell.length_a   1.000
_cell.length_b   1.000
_cell.length_c   1.000
_cell.angle_alpha   90.00
_cell.angle_beta   90.00
_cell.angle_gamma   90.00
#
_symmetry.space_group_name_H-M   'P 1'
#
loop_
_entity.id
_entity.type
_entity.pdbx_description
1 polymer ?
#
loop_
_entity_poly.entity_id
_entity_poly.type
_entity_poly.pdbx_seq_one_letter_code
_entity_poly.pdbx_strand_id
1 'polypeptide(L)'
;DVHLIPKSSTDSVVVSSTAFQCLGALAPIVVPNTKHFELLEKEIVKYNNRKELKEAIIKLILDEDFRKDVLNSAEKYVNNNSSEKVAELFIKLFRDI
;
A
#
# COMPACT_ATOMS: atom_id res chain seq x y z
N ASP A 1 11.25 11.01 4.33
CA ASP A 1 10.88 9.61 4.61
C ASP A 1 9.53 9.24 3.96
N VAL A 2 9.48 9.24 2.63
CA VAL A 2 8.31 8.86 1.81
C VAL A 2 8.84 7.96 0.69
N HIS A 3 8.20 6.83 0.45
CA HIS A 3 8.60 5.89 -0.61
C HIS A 3 7.80 6.15 -1.87
N LEU A 4 8.48 6.46 -2.98
CA LEU A 4 7.86 6.56 -4.30
C LEU A 4 8.10 5.24 -5.05
N ILE A 5 7.03 4.57 -5.47
CA ILE A 5 7.13 3.34 -6.28
C ILE A 5 6.53 3.61 -7.66
N PRO A 6 7.33 4.08 -8.64
CA PRO A 6 6.84 4.32 -9.99
C PRO A 6 6.63 3.00 -10.73
N LYS A 7 5.44 2.80 -11.30
CA LYS A 7 5.11 1.69 -12.21
C LYS A 7 4.26 2.20 -13.36
N SER A 8 4.60 1.80 -14.59
CA SER A 8 3.77 2.05 -15.77
C SER A 8 2.48 1.25 -15.71
N SER A 9 1.47 1.68 -16.46
CA SER A 9 0.23 0.90 -16.64
C SER A 9 0.51 -0.44 -17.34
N THR A 10 -0.38 -1.40 -17.10
CA THR A 10 -0.38 -2.70 -17.76
C THR A 10 -1.79 -3.23 -17.84
N ASP A 11 -2.06 -4.07 -18.84
CA ASP A 11 -3.34 -4.76 -18.99
C ASP A 11 -3.38 -6.12 -18.29
N SER A 12 -2.22 -6.63 -17.85
CA SER A 12 -2.11 -7.90 -17.14
C SER A 12 -2.69 -7.84 -15.72
N VAL A 13 -3.04 -9.01 -15.17
CA VAL A 13 -3.37 -9.14 -13.74
C VAL A 13 -2.06 -9.18 -12.95
N VAL A 14 -1.79 -8.13 -12.17
CA VAL A 14 -0.49 -7.92 -11.51
C VAL A 14 -0.67 -7.35 -10.11
N VAL A 15 0.32 -7.58 -9.26
CA VAL A 15 0.44 -6.96 -7.94
C VAL A 15 1.85 -6.39 -7.75
N SER A 16 1.98 -5.31 -6.99
CA SER A 16 3.29 -4.75 -6.63
C SER A 16 3.87 -5.45 -5.40
N SER A 17 4.69 -6.48 -5.60
CA SER A 17 5.40 -7.16 -4.49
C SER A 17 6.19 -6.17 -3.61
N THR A 18 6.82 -5.17 -4.24
CA THR A 18 7.53 -4.10 -3.53
C THR A 18 6.63 -3.29 -2.61
N ALA A 19 5.38 -2.98 -3.03
CA ALA A 19 4.46 -2.25 -2.15
C ALA A 19 4.12 -3.08 -0.90
N PHE A 20 3.77 -4.35 -1.07
CA PHE A 20 3.47 -5.25 0.04
C PHE A 20 4.65 -5.46 0.99
N GLN A 21 5.86 -5.58 0.46
CA GLN A 21 7.08 -5.68 1.27
C GLN A 21 7.38 -4.38 2.04
N CYS A 22 7.16 -3.22 1.42
CA CYS A 22 7.46 -1.92 2.04
C CYS A 22 6.39 -1.43 3.02
N LEU A 23 5.13 -1.91 2.94
CA LEU A 23 4.07 -1.47 3.85
C LEU A 23 4.43 -1.67 5.34
N GLY A 24 5.18 -2.72 5.66
CA GLY A 24 5.64 -2.98 7.03
C GLY A 24 6.69 -2.01 7.56
N ALA A 25 7.32 -1.20 6.70
CA ALA A 25 8.27 -0.17 7.13
C ALA A 25 7.59 1.05 7.75
N LEU A 26 6.25 1.15 7.67
CA LEU A 26 5.44 2.26 8.19
C LEU A 26 5.98 3.65 7.78
N ALA A 27 6.46 3.73 6.53
CA ALA A 27 6.72 4.97 5.83
C ALA A 27 5.63 5.17 4.76
N PRO A 28 5.08 6.38 4.57
CA PRO A 28 4.05 6.60 3.56
C PRO A 28 4.55 6.23 2.16
N ILE A 29 3.72 5.51 1.41
CA ILE A 29 4.03 5.07 0.05
C ILE A 29 3.16 5.85 -0.93
N VAL A 30 3.80 6.45 -1.93
CA VAL A 30 3.14 7.14 -3.05
C VAL A 30 3.34 6.33 -4.32
N VAL A 31 2.25 6.08 -5.05
CA VAL A 31 2.23 5.20 -6.23
C VAL A 31 1.36 5.77 -7.35
N PRO A 32 1.63 5.45 -8.62
CA PRO A 32 0.69 5.78 -9.68
C PRO A 32 -0.56 4.90 -9.59
N ASN A 33 -1.71 5.44 -9.97
CA ASN A 33 -2.98 4.72 -10.00
C ASN A 33 -3.00 3.70 -11.17
N THR A 34 -2.43 2.52 -10.92
CA THR A 34 -2.33 1.43 -11.89
C THR A 34 -2.76 0.10 -11.27
N LYS A 35 -3.04 -0.91 -12.11
CA LYS A 35 -3.47 -2.26 -11.66
C LYS A 35 -2.58 -2.89 -10.60
N HIS A 36 -1.28 -2.59 -10.60
CA HIS A 36 -0.34 -3.07 -9.57
C HIS A 36 -0.76 -2.78 -8.13
N PHE A 37 -1.56 -1.74 -7.91
CA PHE A 37 -1.95 -1.21 -6.60
C PHE A 37 -3.47 -1.17 -6.43
N GLU A 38 -4.24 -1.84 -7.29
CA GLU A 38 -5.71 -1.78 -7.26
C GLU A 38 -6.29 -2.40 -5.98
N LEU A 39 -5.60 -3.37 -5.38
CA LEU A 39 -6.01 -4.02 -4.15
C LEU A 39 -5.70 -3.21 -2.87
N LEU A 40 -4.92 -2.13 -3.01
CA LEU A 40 -4.53 -1.28 -1.90
C LEU A 40 -5.30 0.04 -1.93
N GLU A 41 -5.81 0.51 -0.80
CA GLU A 41 -6.67 1.69 -0.73
C GLU A 41 -6.05 2.85 0.05
N LYS A 42 -6.35 2.97 1.35
CA LYS A 42 -5.98 4.11 2.20
C LYS A 42 -4.59 4.01 2.82
N GLU A 43 -4.02 2.82 2.79
CA GLU A 43 -2.68 2.45 3.24
C GLU A 43 -1.57 3.00 2.33
N ILE A 44 -1.92 3.45 1.13
CA ILE A 44 -1.02 4.09 0.17
C ILE A 44 -1.69 5.33 -0.43
N VAL A 45 -0.90 6.21 -1.05
CA VAL A 45 -1.42 7.40 -1.73
C VAL A 45 -1.23 7.24 -3.24
N LYS A 46 -2.35 7.26 -3.98
CA LYS A 46 -2.36 7.11 -5.44
C LYS A 46 -2.35 8.47 -6.15
N TYR A 47 -1.70 8.56 -7.32
CA TYR A 47 -1.76 9.71 -8.21
C TYR A 47 -1.98 9.29 -9.68
N ASN A 48 -2.70 10.12 -10.45
CA ASN A 48 -2.94 9.87 -11.88
C ASN A 48 -2.00 10.68 -12.80
N ASN A 49 -1.43 11.77 -12.29
CA ASN A 49 -0.59 12.67 -13.07
C ASN A 49 0.44 13.39 -12.19
N ARG A 50 1.34 14.16 -12.83
CA ARG A 50 2.43 14.88 -12.15
C ARG A 50 1.93 15.93 -11.14
N LYS A 51 0.77 16.55 -11.40
CA LYS A 51 0.19 17.56 -10.49
C LYS A 51 -0.27 16.87 -9.21
N GLU A 52 -1.03 15.78 -9.33
CA GLU A 52 -1.47 14.98 -8.18
C GLU A 52 -0.31 14.37 -7.40
N LEU A 53 0.76 13.92 -8.08
CA LEU A 53 1.98 13.45 -7.40
C LEU A 53 2.58 14.53 -6.51
N LYS A 54 2.71 15.76 -7.05
CA LYS A 54 3.23 16.89 -6.29
C LYS A 54 2.34 17.20 -5.09
N GLU A 55 1.03 17.25 -5.30
CA GLU A 55 0.04 17.52 -4.23
C GLU A 55 0.08 16.44 -3.14
N ALA A 56 0.15 15.17 -3.51
CA ALA A 56 0.26 14.04 -2.60
C ALA A 56 1.52 14.13 -1.72
N ILE A 57 2.67 14.43 -2.32
CA ILE A 57 3.94 14.58 -1.57
C ILE A 57 3.86 15.76 -0.61
N ILE A 58 3.39 16.93 -1.08
CA ILE A 58 3.26 18.12 -0.23
C ILE A 58 2.33 17.82 0.94
N LYS A 59 1.18 17.17 0.68
CA LYS A 59 0.22 16.81 1.71
C LYS A 59 0.82 15.86 2.75
N LEU A 60 1.52 14.81 2.33
CA LEU A 60 2.19 13.88 3.25
C LEU A 60 3.30 14.49 4.12
N ILE A 61 3.83 15.65 3.73
CA ILE A 61 4.88 16.37 4.45
C ILE A 61 4.31 17.45 5.37
N LEU A 62 3.27 18.17 4.94
CA LEU A 62 2.76 19.35 5.65
C LEU A 62 1.51 19.05 6.50
N ASP A 63 0.77 18.00 6.17
CA ASP A 63 -0.47 17.60 6.84
C ASP A 63 -0.21 16.33 7.67
N GLU A 64 0.11 16.53 8.95
CA GLU A 64 0.42 15.45 9.90
C GLU A 64 -0.78 14.53 10.17
N ASP A 65 -2.01 15.06 10.17
CA ASP A 65 -3.21 14.25 10.37
C ASP A 65 -3.42 13.32 9.18
N PHE A 66 -3.29 13.85 7.95
CA PHE A 66 -3.33 13.03 6.74
C PHE A 66 -2.23 11.96 6.73
N ARG A 67 -1.00 12.33 7.09
CA ARG A 67 0.12 11.39 7.19
C ARG A 67 -0.20 10.27 8.18
N LYS A 68 -0.70 10.62 9.37
CA LYS A 68 -1.04 9.67 10.42
C LYS A 68 -2.17 8.73 9.99
N ASP A 69 -3.18 9.23 9.30
CA ASP A 69 -4.29 8.42 8.79
C ASP A 69 -3.82 7.37 7.76
N VAL A 70 -2.92 7.75 6.86
CA VAL A 70 -2.30 6.82 5.90
C VAL A 70 -1.51 5.74 6.64
N LEU A 71 -0.69 6.13 7.63
CA LEU A 71 0.12 5.19 8.40
C LEU A 71 -0.71 4.24 9.27
N ASN A 72 -1.77 4.73 9.92
CA ASN A 72 -2.70 3.89 10.67
C ASN A 72 -3.41 2.88 9.77
N SER A 73 -3.76 3.29 8.54
CA SER A 73 -4.36 2.41 7.55
C SER A 73 -3.37 1.32 7.10
N ALA A 74 -2.11 1.69 6.85
CA ALA A 74 -1.05 0.75 6.51
C ALA A 74 -0.76 -0.23 7.65
N GLU A 75 -0.65 0.24 8.88
CA GLU A 75 -0.44 -0.60 10.05
C GLU A 75 -1.60 -1.60 10.22
N LYS A 76 -2.85 -1.14 10.13
CA LYS A 76 -4.02 -2.02 10.18
C LYS A 76 -4.00 -3.06 9.07
N TYR A 77 -3.61 -2.69 7.86
CA TYR A 77 -3.49 -3.62 6.73
C TYR A 77 -2.45 -4.69 7.02
N VAL A 78 -1.24 -4.30 7.42
CA VAL A 78 -0.13 -5.21 7.72
C VAL A 78 -0.48 -6.13 8.88
N ASN A 79 -1.09 -5.61 9.95
CA ASN A 79 -1.50 -6.41 11.10
C ASN A 79 -2.59 -7.43 10.77
N ASN A 80 -3.46 -7.16 9.78
CA ASN A 80 -4.48 -8.10 9.33
C ASN A 80 -3.96 -9.13 8.33
N ASN A 81 -2.89 -8.80 7.62
CA ASN A 81 -2.27 -9.65 6.60
C ASN A 81 -0.85 -10.07 7.01
N SER A 82 -0.60 -10.20 8.31
CA SER A 82 0.71 -10.63 8.82
C SER A 82 1.02 -12.05 8.36
N SER A 83 2.31 -12.38 8.27
CA SER A 83 2.74 -13.73 7.87
C SER A 83 2.14 -14.82 8.77
N GLU A 84 2.01 -14.54 10.07
CA GLU A 84 1.35 -15.41 11.04
C GLU A 84 -0.13 -15.66 10.68
N LYS A 85 -0.92 -14.60 10.48
CA LYS A 85 -2.34 -14.73 10.10
C LYS A 85 -2.51 -15.47 8.78
N VAL A 86 -1.66 -15.19 7.79
CA VAL A 86 -1.69 -15.89 6.51
C VAL A 86 -1.38 -17.37 6.70
N ALA A 87 -0.36 -17.72 7.49
CA ALA A 87 -0.04 -19.12 7.80
C ALA A 87 -1.18 -19.85 8.50
N GLU A 88 -1.86 -19.20 9.46
CA GLU A 88 -3.04 -19.75 10.14
C GLU A 88 -4.18 -20.05 9.15
N LEU A 89 -4.45 -19.14 8.19
CA LEU A 89 -5.46 -19.35 7.17
C LEU A 89 -5.15 -20.57 6.29
N PHE A 90 -3.89 -20.79 5.93
CA PHE A 90 -3.47 -21.99 5.20
C PHE A 90 -3.67 -23.26 6.04
N ILE A 91 -3.25 -23.26 7.31
CA ILE A 91 -3.45 -24.41 8.21
C ILE A 91 -4.93 -24.74 8.34
N LYS A 92 -5.78 -23.73 8.51
CA LYS A 92 -7.23 -23.92 8.58
C LYS A 92 -7.78 -24.52 7.29
N LEU A 93 -7.43 -23.96 6.14
CA LEU A 93 -7.85 -24.47 4.84
C LEU A 93 -7.50 -25.95 4.67
N PHE A 94 -6.28 -26.37 5.04
CA PHE A 94 -5.86 -27.76 4.92
C PHE A 94 -6.55 -28.72 5.90
N ARG A 95 -7.12 -28.22 7.00
CA ARG A 95 -7.89 -29.04 7.96
C ARG A 95 -9.37 -29.13 7.59
N ASP A 96 -9.87 -28.15 6.85
CA ASP A 96 -11.26 -28.05 6.40
C ASP A 96 -11.50 -28.78 5.05
N ILE A 97 -10.44 -29.31 4.41
CA ILE A 97 -10.46 -30.18 3.21
C ILE A 97 -10.25 -31.63 3.63
#